data_AF-A0A7C6TUC3-F1
#
_entry.id   AF-A0A7C6TUC3-F1
#
_cell.length_a   1.000
_cell.length_b   1.000
_cell.length_c   1.000
_cell.angle_alpha   90.00
_cell.angle_beta   90.00
_cell.angle_gamma   90.00
#
_symmetry.space_group_name_H-M   'P 1'
#
loop_
_entity.id
_entity.type
_entity.pdbx_description
1 polymer ?
#
loop_
_entity_poly.entity_id
_entity_poly.type
_entity_poly.pdbx_seq_one_letter_code
_entity_poly.pdbx_strand_id
1 'polypeptide(L)'
;MMTDQQAILENLQKLRERTLAEIDRLRGELLAEIEPASATDDDSADVAADIYERGKIISLIQSLETKLHSLDRAIAMATKGSYGICEKCGMPIPQERLDIMPETTFCVRCASEREQGIRRSQVAVVDSYEAYPNIEDGDDDSYTNDSGDGY
;
A
#
# COMPACT_ATOMS: atom_id res chain seq x y z
N MET A 1 -7.33 -37.24 -2.05
CA MET A 1 -7.16 -36.44 -0.81
C MET A 1 -5.74 -35.89 -0.64
N MET A 2 -4.64 -36.61 -0.92
CA MET A 2 -3.29 -35.99 -0.89
C MET A 2 -2.97 -35.09 -2.12
N THR A 3 -3.64 -35.34 -3.25
CA THR A 3 -3.42 -34.61 -4.52
C THR A 3 -4.00 -33.20 -4.52
N ASP A 4 -5.20 -32.99 -3.94
CA ASP A 4 -5.84 -31.67 -3.92
C ASP A 4 -5.07 -30.68 -3.04
N GLN A 5 -4.59 -31.14 -1.87
CA GLN A 5 -3.82 -30.30 -0.97
C GLN A 5 -2.48 -29.87 -1.59
N GLN A 6 -1.86 -30.78 -2.33
CA GLN A 6 -0.60 -30.50 -3.03
C GLN A 6 -0.81 -29.52 -4.20
N ALA A 7 -1.91 -29.67 -4.95
CA ALA A 7 -2.27 -28.74 -6.02
C ALA A 7 -2.55 -27.32 -5.48
N ILE A 8 -3.23 -27.20 -4.32
CA ILE A 8 -3.46 -25.91 -3.66
C ILE A 8 -2.12 -25.28 -3.28
N LEU A 9 -1.23 -26.03 -2.62
CA LEU A 9 0.06 -25.53 -2.18
C LEU A 9 0.92 -25.05 -3.36
N GLU A 10 0.98 -25.85 -4.43
CA GLU A 10 1.72 -25.50 -5.66
C GLU A 10 1.16 -24.24 -6.30
N ASN A 11 -0.17 -24.09 -6.38
CA ASN A 11 -0.80 -22.89 -6.92
C ASN A 11 -0.45 -21.64 -6.09
N LEU A 12 -0.57 -21.73 -4.76
CA LEU A 12 -0.24 -20.63 -3.85
C LEU A 12 1.24 -20.23 -3.95
N GLN A 13 2.15 -21.19 -4.08
CA GLN A 13 3.58 -20.94 -4.25
C GLN A 13 3.86 -20.21 -5.58
N LYS A 14 3.27 -20.67 -6.69
CA LYS A 14 3.39 -19.98 -7.99
C LYS A 14 2.87 -18.54 -7.94
N LEU A 15 1.75 -18.31 -7.25
CA LEU A 15 1.19 -16.97 -7.05
C LEU A 15 2.11 -16.08 -6.21
N ARG A 16 2.75 -16.65 -5.18
CA ARG A 16 3.73 -15.97 -4.34
C ARG A 16 4.96 -15.54 -5.14
N GLU A 17 5.53 -16.44 -5.92
CA GLU A 17 6.69 -16.14 -6.78
C GLU A 17 6.38 -15.04 -7.79
N ARG A 18 5.22 -15.11 -8.46
CA ARG A 18 4.77 -14.06 -9.39
C ARG A 18 4.60 -12.71 -8.71
N THR A 19 4.04 -12.70 -7.51
CA THR A 19 3.80 -11.48 -6.73
C THR A 19 5.12 -10.85 -6.28
N LEU A 20 6.11 -11.66 -5.87
CA LEU A 20 7.45 -11.19 -5.54
C LEU A 20 8.16 -10.59 -6.74
N ALA A 21 8.16 -11.28 -7.87
CA ALA A 21 8.77 -10.79 -9.10
C ALA A 21 8.17 -9.44 -9.55
N GLU A 22 6.86 -9.27 -9.38
CA GLU A 22 6.17 -8.02 -9.69
C GLU A 22 6.55 -6.88 -8.73
N ILE A 23 6.65 -7.16 -7.42
CA ILE A 23 7.15 -6.19 -6.44
C ILE A 23 8.56 -5.74 -6.80
N ASP A 24 9.45 -6.68 -7.14
CA ASP A 24 10.83 -6.38 -7.49
C ASP A 24 10.92 -5.56 -8.78
N ARG A 25 10.08 -5.86 -9.79
CA ARG A 25 9.96 -5.06 -11.02
C ARG A 25 9.58 -3.61 -10.71
N LEU A 26 8.51 -3.40 -9.94
CA LEU A 26 8.00 -2.06 -9.61
C LEU A 26 9.00 -1.26 -8.75
N ARG A 27 9.74 -1.92 -7.86
CA ARG A 27 10.83 -1.29 -7.11
C ARG A 27 11.98 -0.87 -8.02
N GLY A 28 12.31 -1.69 -9.01
CA GLY A 28 13.29 -1.35 -10.05
C GLY A 28 12.90 -0.11 -10.85
N GLU A 29 11.62 -0.01 -11.24
CA GLU A 29 11.07 1.17 -11.93
C GLU A 29 11.21 2.44 -11.09
N LEU A 30 10.81 2.37 -9.82
CA LEU A 30 10.91 3.50 -8.91
C LEU A 30 12.37 3.96 -8.70
N LEU A 31 13.32 3.02 -8.64
CA LEU A 31 14.75 3.34 -8.47
C LEU A 31 15.36 3.94 -9.74
N ALA A 32 14.96 3.47 -10.93
CA ALA A 32 15.44 3.99 -12.20
C ALA A 32 15.02 5.46 -12.43
N GLU A 33 13.87 5.88 -11.89
CA GLU A 33 13.40 7.27 -11.93
C GLU A 33 14.12 8.22 -10.95
N ILE A 34 14.91 7.69 -10.00
CA ILE A 34 15.62 8.48 -8.98
C ILE A 34 17.01 8.92 -9.46
N GLU A 35 17.61 8.26 -10.45
CA GLU A 35 18.91 8.65 -11.02
C GLU A 35 18.79 9.58 -12.24
N PRO A 36 19.64 10.62 -12.30
CA PRO A 36 19.36 11.93 -11.74
C PRO A 36 18.38 12.74 -12.62
N ALA A 37 17.35 13.30 -11.99
CA ALA A 37 16.81 14.59 -12.38
C ALA A 37 17.93 15.64 -12.26
N SER A 38 18.84 15.66 -13.24
CA SER A 38 19.94 16.61 -13.28
C SER A 38 19.38 17.96 -13.70
N ALA A 39 19.24 18.86 -12.73
CA ALA A 39 19.23 20.30 -12.93
C ALA A 39 18.30 20.82 -14.06
N THR A 40 17.03 20.44 -14.03
CA THR A 40 16.01 21.10 -14.85
C THR A 40 15.25 22.12 -14.02
N ASP A 41 14.93 23.23 -14.68
CA ASP A 41 14.08 24.32 -14.23
C ASP A 41 12.61 23.82 -14.26
N ASP A 42 12.34 22.68 -13.62
CA ASP A 42 11.01 22.07 -13.60
C ASP A 42 10.07 23.01 -12.86
N ASP A 43 8.98 23.36 -13.52
CA ASP A 43 7.95 24.11 -12.83
C ASP A 43 7.25 23.23 -11.78
N SER A 44 6.52 23.88 -10.89
CA SER A 44 5.85 23.17 -9.80
C SER A 44 4.80 22.15 -10.26
N ALA A 45 4.34 22.23 -11.52
CA ALA A 45 3.38 21.29 -12.07
C ALA A 45 4.05 19.97 -12.49
N ASP A 46 5.23 20.04 -13.11
CA ASP A 46 5.99 18.86 -13.51
C ASP A 46 6.45 18.05 -12.30
N VAL A 47 6.96 18.73 -11.26
CA VAL A 47 7.32 18.08 -9.98
C VAL A 47 6.09 17.41 -9.32
N ALA A 48 4.92 18.05 -9.39
CA ALA A 48 3.70 17.48 -8.83
C ALA A 48 3.22 16.24 -9.60
N ALA A 49 3.37 16.23 -10.93
CA ALA A 49 3.04 15.09 -11.77
C ALA A 49 3.92 13.88 -11.43
N ASP A 50 5.24 14.08 -11.31
CA ASP A 50 6.20 13.04 -10.93
C ASP A 50 5.90 12.43 -9.56
N ILE A 51 5.63 13.27 -8.56
CA ILE A 51 5.24 12.81 -7.22
C ILE A 51 3.98 11.95 -7.29
N TYR A 52 2.99 12.37 -8.08
CA TYR A 52 1.74 11.63 -8.24
C TYR A 52 1.95 10.27 -8.90
N GLU A 53 2.77 10.20 -9.95
CA GLU A 53 3.09 8.94 -10.64
C GLU A 53 3.83 7.96 -9.72
N ARG A 54 4.85 8.44 -9.00
CA ARG A 54 5.55 7.65 -7.97
C ARG A 54 4.61 7.16 -6.87
N GLY A 55 3.68 8.03 -6.44
CA GLY A 55 2.66 7.68 -5.46
C GLY A 55 1.78 6.51 -5.88
N LYS A 56 1.44 6.39 -7.18
CA LYS A 56 0.70 5.24 -7.71
C LYS A 56 1.51 3.96 -7.62
N ILE A 57 2.78 4.00 -8.02
CA ILE A 57 3.67 2.83 -7.99
C ILE A 57 3.84 2.35 -6.54
N ILE A 58 4.08 3.27 -5.60
CA ILE A 58 4.19 2.96 -4.16
C ILE A 58 2.91 2.29 -3.65
N SER A 59 1.74 2.84 -4.00
CA SER A 59 0.44 2.27 -3.59
C SER A 59 0.21 0.86 -4.14
N LEU A 60 0.66 0.59 -5.37
CA LEU A 60 0.61 -0.73 -5.98
C LEU A 60 1.53 -1.72 -5.26
N ILE A 61 2.77 -1.31 -4.95
CA ILE A 61 3.73 -2.13 -4.18
C ILE A 61 3.12 -2.51 -2.81
N GLN A 62 2.57 -1.55 -2.07
CA GLN A 62 1.94 -1.80 -0.76
C GLN A 62 0.77 -2.80 -0.85
N SER A 63 -0.02 -2.71 -1.92
CA SER A 63 -1.12 -3.64 -2.20
C SER A 63 -0.61 -5.06 -2.46
N LEU A 64 0.46 -5.20 -3.24
CA LEU A 64 1.11 -6.48 -3.52
C LEU A 64 1.80 -7.07 -2.29
N GLU A 65 2.42 -6.26 -1.44
CA GLU A 65 3.00 -6.71 -0.16
C GLU A 65 1.91 -7.25 0.78
N THR A 66 0.75 -6.59 0.84
CA THR A 66 -0.41 -7.08 1.59
C THR A 66 -0.92 -8.41 1.05
N LYS A 67 -0.93 -8.56 -0.29
CA LYS A 67 -1.25 -9.83 -0.95
C LYS A 67 -0.22 -10.91 -0.63
N LEU A 68 1.07 -10.59 -0.66
CA LEU A 68 2.16 -11.49 -0.35
C LEU A 68 2.04 -12.05 1.08
N HIS A 69 1.78 -11.18 2.06
CA HIS A 69 1.50 -11.62 3.43
C HIS A 69 0.30 -12.55 3.54
N SER A 70 -0.72 -12.35 2.72
CA SER A 70 -1.90 -13.21 2.70
C SER A 70 -1.59 -14.56 2.05
N LEU A 71 -0.77 -14.58 0.99
CA LEU A 71 -0.24 -15.82 0.39
C LEU A 71 0.61 -16.61 1.39
N ASP A 72 1.50 -15.97 2.13
CA ASP A 72 2.32 -16.63 3.16
C ASP A 72 1.44 -17.30 4.23
N ARG A 73 0.38 -16.60 4.69
CA ARG A 73 -0.60 -17.19 5.62
C ARG A 73 -1.36 -18.35 4.98
N ALA A 74 -1.86 -18.19 3.77
CA ALA A 74 -2.59 -19.23 3.04
C ALA A 74 -1.74 -20.50 2.84
N ILE A 75 -0.45 -20.36 2.50
CA ILE A 75 0.51 -21.47 2.38
C ILE A 75 0.70 -22.16 3.74
N ALA A 76 0.84 -21.39 4.82
CA ALA A 76 0.96 -21.96 6.16
C ALA A 76 -0.30 -22.75 6.57
N MET A 77 -1.50 -22.24 6.23
CA MET A 77 -2.76 -22.94 6.47
C MET A 77 -2.88 -24.20 5.63
N ALA A 78 -2.48 -24.14 4.35
CA ALA A 78 -2.46 -25.32 3.47
C ALA A 78 -1.49 -26.38 4.00
N THR A 79 -0.32 -25.99 4.48
CA THR A 79 0.64 -26.92 5.09
C THR A 79 0.06 -27.61 6.34
N LYS A 80 -0.77 -26.90 7.12
CA LYS A 80 -1.43 -27.41 8.33
C LYS A 80 -2.76 -28.14 8.06
N GLY A 81 -3.26 -28.15 6.83
CA GLY A 81 -4.55 -28.75 6.48
C GLY A 81 -5.77 -27.89 6.84
N SER A 82 -5.59 -26.61 7.18
CA SER A 82 -6.67 -25.69 7.59
C SER A 82 -7.01 -24.65 6.52
N TYR A 83 -6.52 -24.81 5.29
CA TYR A 83 -6.83 -23.90 4.19
C TYR A 83 -8.34 -23.91 3.88
N GLY A 84 -8.88 -22.75 3.53
CA GLY A 84 -10.31 -22.57 3.31
C GLY A 84 -11.14 -22.39 4.58
N ILE A 85 -10.52 -22.25 5.76
CA ILE A 85 -11.20 -21.88 7.01
C ILE A 85 -10.89 -20.43 7.36
N CYS A 86 -11.91 -19.63 7.69
CA CYS A 86 -11.74 -18.22 8.05
C CYS A 86 -10.98 -18.08 9.37
N GLU A 87 -9.87 -17.33 9.38
CA GLU A 87 -9.04 -17.11 10.58
C GLU A 87 -9.79 -16.38 11.71
N LYS A 88 -10.78 -15.54 11.38
CA LYS A 88 -11.54 -14.76 12.37
C LYS A 88 -12.68 -15.54 13.02
N CYS A 89 -13.49 -16.22 12.21
CA CYS A 89 -14.74 -16.84 12.70
C CYS A 89 -14.75 -18.37 12.63
N GLY A 90 -13.70 -19.01 12.13
CA GLY A 90 -13.60 -20.46 12.03
C GLY A 90 -14.55 -21.12 11.03
N MET A 91 -15.33 -20.34 10.28
CA MET A 91 -16.28 -20.86 9.29
C MET A 91 -15.58 -21.13 7.96
N PRO A 92 -16.05 -22.09 7.15
CA PRO A 92 -15.56 -22.31 5.79
C PRO A 92 -15.65 -21.04 4.93
N ILE A 93 -14.63 -20.81 4.13
CA ILE A 93 -14.58 -19.78 3.09
C ILE A 93 -15.25 -20.37 1.85
N PRO A 94 -16.18 -19.65 1.18
CA PRO A 94 -16.81 -20.14 -0.04
C PRO A 94 -15.78 -20.49 -1.12
N GLN A 95 -15.99 -21.62 -1.79
CA GLN A 95 -15.04 -22.12 -2.79
C GLN A 95 -14.87 -21.12 -3.94
N GLU A 96 -15.96 -20.49 -4.38
CA GLU A 96 -15.96 -19.49 -5.45
C GLU A 96 -15.05 -18.29 -5.11
N ARG A 97 -14.93 -17.98 -3.81
CA ARG A 97 -14.02 -16.94 -3.34
C ARG A 97 -12.56 -17.40 -3.39
N LEU A 98 -12.27 -18.65 -3.04
CA LEU A 98 -10.93 -19.22 -3.12
C LEU A 98 -10.46 -19.42 -4.57
N ASP A 99 -11.39 -19.66 -5.49
CA ASP A 99 -11.10 -19.79 -6.93
C ASP A 99 -10.67 -18.44 -7.54
N ILE A 100 -11.26 -17.34 -7.06
CA ILE A 100 -10.93 -15.97 -7.52
C ILE A 100 -9.76 -15.37 -6.71
N MET A 101 -9.74 -15.61 -5.40
CA MET A 101 -8.79 -15.05 -4.43
C MET A 101 -8.21 -16.16 -3.54
N PRO A 102 -7.34 -17.02 -4.09
CA PRO A 102 -6.74 -18.13 -3.36
C PRO A 102 -5.89 -17.68 -2.16
N GLU A 103 -5.37 -16.45 -2.16
CA GLU A 103 -4.64 -15.89 -1.03
C GLU A 103 -5.51 -15.55 0.19
N THR A 104 -6.85 -15.60 0.07
CA THR A 104 -7.72 -15.08 1.13
C THR A 104 -7.77 -16.01 2.35
N THR A 105 -7.58 -15.44 3.54
CA THR A 105 -7.69 -16.17 4.82
C THR A 105 -8.94 -15.80 5.62
N PHE A 106 -9.81 -14.96 5.04
CA PHE A 106 -11.06 -14.49 5.65
C PHE A 106 -12.26 -14.73 4.74
N CYS A 107 -13.40 -15.07 5.34
CA CYS A 107 -14.68 -15.05 4.65
C CYS A 107 -15.11 -13.61 4.33
N VAL A 108 -16.06 -13.47 3.39
CA VAL A 108 -16.56 -12.16 2.92
C VAL A 108 -16.96 -11.26 4.08
N ARG A 109 -17.78 -11.76 5.01
CA ARG A 109 -18.23 -11.00 6.19
C ARG A 109 -17.06 -10.45 7.01
N CYS A 110 -16.11 -11.32 7.38
CA CYS A 110 -14.99 -10.92 8.23
C CYS A 110 -14.01 -9.99 7.50
N ALA A 111 -13.85 -10.15 6.18
CA ALA A 111 -13.08 -9.23 5.35
C ALA A 111 -13.72 -7.83 5.32
N SER A 112 -15.04 -7.76 5.09
CA SER A 112 -15.78 -6.49 5.08
C SER A 112 -15.75 -5.77 6.44
N GLU A 113 -15.90 -6.50 7.54
CA GLU A 113 -15.77 -5.92 8.90
C GLU A 113 -14.38 -5.31 9.14
N ARG A 114 -13.31 -6.00 8.67
CA ARG A 114 -11.94 -5.50 8.79
C ARG A 114 -11.74 -4.24 7.96
N GLU A 115 -12.24 -4.22 6.73
CA GLU A 115 -12.15 -3.05 5.85
C GLU A 115 -12.89 -1.84 6.46
N GLN A 116 -14.08 -2.04 7.01
CA GLN A 116 -14.83 -0.98 7.70
C GLN A 116 -14.07 -0.46 8.93
N GLY A 117 -13.43 -1.35 9.70
CA GLY A 117 -12.56 -0.96 10.82
C GLY A 117 -11.43 -0.04 10.37
N ILE A 118 -10.74 -0.41 9.28
CA ILE A 118 -9.65 0.39 8.69
C ILE A 118 -10.16 1.76 8.23
N ARG A 119 -11.28 1.80 7.50
CA ARG A 119 -11.89 3.06 7.05
C ARG A 119 -12.23 3.97 8.23
N ARG A 120 -12.82 3.42 9.31
CA ARG A 120 -13.14 4.19 10.53
C ARG A 120 -11.89 4.74 11.21
N SER A 121 -10.80 3.97 11.28
CA SER A 121 -9.54 4.47 11.84
C SER A 121 -8.87 5.53 10.96
N GLN A 122 -8.98 5.42 9.64
CA GLN A 122 -8.39 6.38 8.71
C GLN A 122 -9.12 7.73 8.72
N VAL A 123 -10.43 7.74 8.98
CA VAL A 123 -11.19 8.98 9.18
C VAL A 123 -10.79 9.67 10.49
N ALA A 124 -10.47 8.92 11.55
CA ALA A 124 -10.05 9.50 12.82
C ALA A 124 -8.67 10.19 12.79
N VAL A 125 -7.79 9.84 11.83
CA VAL A 125 -6.47 10.49 11.69
C VAL A 125 -6.47 11.73 10.79
N VAL A 126 -7.48 11.92 9.94
CA VAL A 126 -7.60 13.14 9.12
C VAL A 126 -8.38 14.25 9.83
N ASP A 127 -9.13 13.91 10.88
CA ASP A 127 -9.88 14.84 11.75
C ASP A 127 -8.98 15.56 12.78
N SER A 128 -7.67 15.28 12.80
CA SER A 128 -6.71 15.93 13.71
C SER A 128 -6.08 17.21 13.13
N TYR A 129 -6.57 17.72 11.99
CA TYR A 129 -6.07 18.96 11.36
C TYR A 129 -6.55 20.25 12.06
N GLU A 130 -7.34 20.15 13.12
CA GLU A 130 -7.77 21.30 13.95
C GLU A 130 -6.82 21.60 15.14
N ALA A 131 -5.67 20.91 15.23
CA ALA A 131 -4.72 21.05 16.34
C ALA A 131 -3.45 21.86 16.00
N TYR A 132 -3.48 22.73 14.97
CA TYR A 132 -2.46 23.77 14.85
C TYR A 132 -2.82 24.86 15.88
N PRO A 133 -1.94 25.18 16.84
CA PRO A 133 -2.14 26.39 17.63
C PRO A 133 -2.17 27.56 16.64
N ASN A 134 -3.18 28.43 16.77
CA ASN A 134 -3.23 29.69 16.03
C ASN A 134 -1.84 30.34 16.15
N ILE A 135 -1.11 30.42 15.05
CA ILE A 135 -0.01 31.37 14.94
C ILE A 135 -0.75 32.70 14.96
N GLU A 136 -0.79 33.34 16.13
CA GLU A 136 -1.23 34.72 16.22
C GLU A 136 -0.36 35.49 15.22
N ASP A 137 -1.02 36.22 14.33
CA ASP A 137 -0.39 37.16 13.41
C ASP A 137 0.44 38.15 14.25
N GLY A 138 1.68 37.78 14.52
CA GLY A 138 2.67 38.60 15.17
C GLY A 138 3.25 39.53 14.11
N ASP A 139 2.71 40.75 14.07
CA ASP A 139 3.34 41.89 13.42
C ASP A 139 4.78 42.04 13.93
N ASP A 140 5.80 41.61 13.18
CA ASP A 140 7.08 42.31 13.01
C ASP A 140 7.96 41.58 12.00
N ASP A 141 8.29 42.25 10.90
CA ASP A 141 9.67 42.38 10.41
C ASP A 141 9.63 43.16 9.09
N SER A 142 9.88 44.45 9.24
CA SER A 142 10.13 45.40 8.15
C SER A 142 11.24 44.91 7.23
N TYR A 143 10.92 44.63 5.96
CA TYR A 143 11.91 44.60 4.89
C TYR A 143 12.45 46.02 4.70
N THR A 144 13.66 46.27 5.18
CA THR A 144 14.42 47.47 4.80
C THR A 144 15.01 47.22 3.41
N ASN A 145 14.51 47.96 2.43
CA ASN A 145 15.09 48.00 1.09
C ASN A 145 16.34 48.88 1.18
N ASP A 146 17.50 48.26 1.39
CA ASP A 146 18.79 48.89 1.13
C ASP A 146 19.00 48.94 -0.39
N SER A 147 18.83 50.12 -0.96
CA SER A 147 19.26 50.45 -2.33
C SER A 147 19.74 51.88 -2.31
N GLY A 148 20.93 52.07 -1.74
CA GLY A 148 21.71 53.28 -1.82
C GLY A 148 23.00 53.05 -2.61
N ASP A 149 22.95 53.21 -3.93
CA ASP A 149 24.08 53.61 -4.77
C ASP A 149 23.53 54.75 -5.67
N GLY A 150 24.00 56.00 -5.71
CA GLY A 150 25.29 56.53 -5.34
C GLY A 150 25.95 57.15 -6.58
N TYR A 151 25.73 58.46 -6.77
CA TYR A 151 26.32 59.43 -7.73
C TYR A 151 25.60 59.68 -9.07
#